data_AF-A0A8T4TQY9-F1
#
_entry.id   AF-A0A8T4TQY9-F1
#
_cell.length_a   1.000
_cell.length_b   1.000
_cell.length_c   1.000
_cell.angle_alpha   90.00
_cell.angle_beta   90.00
_cell.angle_gamma   90.00
#
_symmetry.space_group_name_H-M   'P 1'
#
loop_
_entity.id
_entity.type
_entity.pdbx_description
1 polymer ?
#
loop_
_entity_poly.entity_id
_entity_poly.type
_entity_poly.pdbx_seq_one_letter_code
_entity_poly.pdbx_strand_id
1 'polypeptide(L)'
;MDSIQVPASITIEKGIKNQKYKWKSKNKTSVYRKESIRAVLRITALNFIKNTYRLGVEKRQVKLKIIKSKGRWLVHLHRTKKGVTLQSYYNNHPYLQIVVNKTLPQEFREEYKRRNKKTVTFPVRAKLHLKEWEDIKLKISDFLMQVEKEPKLLLEYSIQKGFESINSEKGRAYDLHLKSRNNNEFIIAITSYGGKSSEIRRKEKIKQKILLDIAKILPSVISHKNIIPVVVSRPMESKKTWSYTTSDYLGFYKEKFNFKFLTTNFKNGWERHICREGNT
;
A
#
# COMPACT_ATOMS: atom_id res chain seq x y z
N MET A 1 -8.30 -14.24 -8.79
CA MET A 1 -8.47 -13.10 -7.87
C MET A 1 -8.58 -11.86 -8.74
N ASP A 2 -9.77 -11.27 -8.82
CA ASP A 2 -10.10 -10.35 -9.92
C ASP A 2 -9.87 -8.88 -9.56
N SER A 3 -9.55 -8.57 -8.31
CA SER A 3 -9.31 -7.20 -7.85
C SER A 3 -8.29 -7.11 -6.71
N ILE A 4 -7.62 -5.96 -6.60
CA ILE A 4 -6.67 -5.61 -5.54
C ILE A 4 -7.09 -4.29 -4.89
N GLN A 5 -6.85 -4.16 -3.58
CA GLN A 5 -6.92 -2.88 -2.87
C GLN A 5 -5.53 -2.36 -2.57
N VAL A 6 -5.28 -1.09 -2.90
CA VAL A 6 -3.97 -0.45 -2.75
C VAL A 6 -4.09 0.86 -1.99
N PRO A 7 -3.03 1.27 -1.27
CA PRO A 7 -2.99 2.56 -0.61
C PRO A 7 -3.14 3.69 -1.61
N ALA A 8 -3.96 4.67 -1.25
CA ALA A 8 -4.16 5.87 -2.02
C ALA A 8 -4.41 7.06 -1.09
N SER A 9 -4.45 8.24 -1.66
CA SER A 9 -4.84 9.43 -0.92
C SER A 9 -5.67 10.36 -1.78
N ILE A 10 -6.64 11.03 -1.17
CA ILE A 10 -7.32 12.16 -1.79
C ILE A 10 -6.72 13.42 -1.18
N THR A 11 -6.13 14.25 -2.01
CA THR A 11 -5.60 15.55 -1.61
C THR A 11 -6.49 16.66 -2.15
N ILE A 12 -6.94 17.55 -1.27
CA ILE A 12 -7.66 18.78 -1.64
C ILE A 12 -6.70 19.95 -1.48
N GLU A 13 -6.50 20.70 -2.56
CA GLU A 13 -5.51 21.76 -2.68
C GLU A 13 -6.20 23.06 -3.13
N LYS A 14 -5.90 24.16 -2.43
CA LYS A 14 -6.23 25.52 -2.84
C LYS A 14 -5.19 25.99 -3.84
N GLY A 15 -5.62 26.25 -5.07
CA GLY A 15 -4.81 26.83 -6.13
C GLY A 15 -5.37 28.17 -6.61
N ILE A 16 -4.63 28.81 -7.51
CA ILE A 16 -5.05 30.03 -8.20
C ILE A 16 -5.14 29.70 -9.69
N LYS A 17 -6.29 29.99 -10.31
CA LYS A 17 -6.49 29.84 -11.75
C LYS A 17 -6.61 31.22 -12.39
N ASN A 18 -5.91 31.42 -13.50
CA ASN A 18 -6.10 32.59 -14.35
C ASN A 18 -7.38 32.41 -15.17
N GLN A 19 -8.31 33.35 -15.06
CA GLN A 19 -9.52 33.40 -15.84
C GLN A 19 -9.40 34.53 -16.86
N LYS A 20 -9.47 34.16 -18.14
CA LYS A 20 -9.50 35.12 -19.25
C LYS A 20 -10.95 35.54 -19.45
N TYR A 21 -11.18 36.84 -19.53
CA TYR A 21 -12.48 37.43 -19.82
C TYR A 21 -12.34 38.42 -20.98
N LYS A 22 -13.14 38.24 -22.03
CA LYS A 22 -13.21 39.16 -23.17
C LYS A 22 -14.49 39.98 -23.03
N TRP A 23 -14.35 41.29 -22.85
CA TRP A 23 -15.49 42.20 -22.82
C TRP A 23 -16.15 42.24 -24.19
N LYS A 24 -17.47 42.09 -24.28
CA LYS A 24 -18.19 42.13 -25.58
C LYS A 24 -18.00 43.46 -26.32
N SER A 25 -17.79 44.55 -25.57
CA SER A 25 -17.64 45.92 -26.09
C SER A 25 -16.19 46.38 -26.30
N LYS A 26 -15.18 45.57 -25.93
CA LYS A 26 -13.76 45.93 -26.12
C LYS A 26 -13.00 44.77 -26.72
N ASN A 27 -12.17 45.01 -27.73
CA ASN A 27 -11.31 43.98 -28.33
C ASN A 27 -10.11 43.60 -27.42
N LYS A 28 -10.27 43.72 -26.10
CA LYS A 28 -9.24 43.51 -25.08
C LYS A 28 -9.64 42.35 -24.16
N THR A 29 -8.72 41.39 -24.02
CA THR A 29 -8.89 40.27 -23.09
C THR A 29 -8.22 40.63 -21.76
N SER A 30 -9.00 40.63 -20.67
CA SER A 30 -8.47 40.81 -19.32
C SER A 30 -8.20 39.46 -18.67
N VAL A 31 -7.17 39.36 -17.84
CA VAL A 31 -6.84 38.14 -17.09
C VAL A 31 -6.88 38.47 -15.60
N TYR A 32 -7.74 37.77 -14.85
CA TYR A 32 -7.77 37.90 -13.39
C TYR A 32 -7.52 36.55 -12.72
N ARG A 33 -7.01 36.60 -11.49
CA ARG A 33 -6.70 35.43 -10.67
C ARG A 33 -7.92 35.08 -9.82
N LYS A 34 -8.40 33.84 -9.94
CA LYS A 34 -9.50 33.31 -9.13
C LYS A 34 -9.03 32.13 -8.30
N GLU A 35 -9.43 32.08 -7.03
CA GLU A 35 -9.19 30.92 -6.20
C GLU A 35 -9.91 29.69 -6.76
N SER A 36 -9.21 28.56 -6.75
CA SER A 36 -9.72 27.29 -7.25
C SER A 36 -9.41 26.19 -6.26
N ILE A 37 -10.37 25.30 -6.03
CA ILE A 37 -10.17 24.12 -5.21
C ILE A 37 -10.04 22.93 -6.14
N ARG A 38 -8.94 22.20 -6.04
CA ARG A 38 -8.68 20.98 -6.80
C ARG A 38 -8.62 19.80 -5.85
N ALA A 39 -9.33 18.72 -6.19
CA ALA A 39 -9.25 17.45 -5.48
C ALA A 39 -8.62 16.41 -6.41
N VAL A 40 -7.57 15.76 -5.94
CA VAL A 40 -6.85 14.73 -6.69
C VAL A 40 -6.75 13.44 -5.89
N LEU A 41 -7.06 12.32 -6.52
CA LEU A 41 -6.71 10.98 -6.05
C LEU A 41 -5.28 10.68 -6.49
N ARG A 42 -4.43 10.23 -5.57
CA ARG A 42 -3.07 9.76 -5.83
C ARG A 42 -2.93 8.29 -5.44
N ILE A 43 -2.38 7.47 -6.32
CA ILE A 43 -2.11 6.05 -6.09
C ILE A 43 -0.61 5.82 -6.28
N THR A 44 0.03 5.17 -5.32
CA THR A 44 1.47 4.88 -5.33
C THR A 44 1.70 3.41 -5.69
N ALA A 45 2.20 3.15 -6.90
CA ALA A 45 2.52 1.81 -7.39
C ALA A 45 3.53 1.87 -8.55
N LEU A 46 4.84 1.86 -8.25
CA LEU A 46 5.92 2.14 -9.20
C LEU A 46 5.81 1.36 -10.52
N ASN A 47 5.62 0.04 -10.45
CA ASN A 47 5.56 -0.81 -11.64
C ASN A 47 4.27 -0.59 -12.43
N PHE A 48 3.14 -0.44 -11.74
CA PHE A 48 1.87 -0.09 -12.38
C PHE A 48 2.00 1.23 -13.14
N ILE A 49 2.59 2.26 -12.52
CA ILE A 49 2.83 3.58 -13.12
C ILE A 49 3.72 3.49 -14.36
N LYS A 50 4.81 2.72 -14.29
CA LYS A 50 5.72 2.50 -15.42
C LYS A 50 4.99 1.92 -16.62
N ASN A 51 4.15 0.91 -16.37
CA ASN A 51 3.42 0.20 -17.40
C ASN A 51 2.29 1.06 -17.97
N THR A 52 1.54 1.78 -17.13
CA THR A 52 0.48 2.69 -17.59
C THR A 52 1.03 3.90 -18.33
N TYR A 53 2.21 4.41 -17.96
CA TYR A 53 2.83 5.55 -18.65
C TYR A 53 3.04 5.30 -20.15
N ARG A 54 3.31 4.04 -20.53
CA ARG A 54 3.53 3.62 -21.93
C ARG A 54 2.25 3.48 -22.75
N LEU A 55 1.07 3.55 -22.11
CA LEU A 55 -0.21 3.42 -22.79
C LEU A 55 -0.68 4.76 -23.39
N GLY A 56 -1.41 4.69 -24.50
CA GLY A 56 -2.16 5.82 -25.05
C GLY A 56 -3.19 6.38 -24.07
N VAL A 57 -3.62 7.62 -24.28
CA VAL A 57 -4.58 8.33 -23.38
C VAL A 57 -5.92 7.59 -23.31
N GLU A 58 -6.41 7.09 -24.44
CA GLU A 58 -7.64 6.33 -24.59
C GLU A 58 -7.63 5.02 -23.78
N LYS A 59 -6.46 4.39 -23.64
CA LYS A 59 -6.27 3.17 -22.85
C LYS A 59 -6.12 3.42 -21.35
N ARG A 60 -6.04 4.69 -20.92
CA ARG A 60 -5.88 5.11 -19.52
C ARG A 60 -7.14 5.70 -18.90
N GLN A 61 -8.30 5.53 -19.55
CA GLN A 61 -9.56 6.06 -19.04
C GLN A 61 -10.15 5.14 -17.97
N VAL A 62 -10.63 5.73 -16.88
CA VAL A 62 -11.30 5.01 -15.78
C VAL A 62 -12.60 5.70 -15.38
N LYS A 63 -13.62 4.92 -15.00
CA LYS A 63 -14.74 5.39 -14.18
C LYS A 63 -14.37 5.22 -12.71
N LEU A 64 -14.78 6.17 -11.89
CA LEU A 64 -14.49 6.13 -10.46
C LEU A 64 -15.74 6.28 -9.61
N LYS A 65 -15.79 5.55 -8.50
CA LYS A 65 -16.85 5.65 -7.48
C LYS A 65 -16.20 5.68 -6.09
N ILE A 66 -16.50 6.71 -5.29
CA ILE A 66 -16.00 6.83 -3.92
C ILE A 66 -17.12 6.39 -2.98
N ILE A 67 -16.84 5.37 -2.17
CA ILE A 67 -17.80 4.84 -1.19
C ILE A 67 -17.17 4.77 0.19
N LYS A 68 -18.00 4.84 1.23
CA LYS A 68 -17.59 4.60 2.61
C LYS A 68 -17.99 3.17 2.99
N SER A 69 -17.03 2.33 3.35
CA SER A 69 -17.24 0.94 3.74
C SER A 69 -16.57 0.69 5.08
N LYS A 70 -17.35 0.22 6.07
CA LYS A 70 -16.87 -0.04 7.45
C LYS A 70 -16.07 1.13 8.05
N GLY A 71 -16.58 2.36 7.86
CA GLY A 71 -15.95 3.60 8.33
C GLY A 71 -14.71 4.05 7.54
N ARG A 72 -14.24 3.28 6.55
CA ARG A 72 -13.08 3.62 5.71
C ARG A 72 -13.52 4.01 4.30
N TRP A 73 -12.83 4.99 3.71
CA TRP A 73 -13.10 5.41 2.33
C TRP A 73 -12.41 4.49 1.32
N LEU A 74 -13.18 4.03 0.34
CA LEU A 74 -12.74 3.16 -0.73
C LEU A 74 -13.11 3.76 -2.09
N VAL A 75 -12.15 3.84 -2.99
CA VAL A 75 -12.31 4.34 -4.36
C VAL A 75 -12.28 3.16 -5.31
N HIS A 76 -13.40 2.86 -5.94
CA HIS A 76 -13.46 1.86 -7.00
C HIS A 76 -13.02 2.48 -8.32
N LEU A 77 -12.06 1.84 -8.99
CA LEU A 77 -11.55 2.24 -10.29
C LEU A 77 -11.84 1.14 -11.30
N HIS A 78 -12.64 1.48 -12.31
CA HIS A 78 -12.99 0.60 -13.41
C HIS A 78 -12.44 1.17 -14.71
N ARG A 79 -11.58 0.43 -15.40
CA ARG A 79 -11.08 0.84 -16.72
C ARG A 79 -12.21 0.85 -17.73
N THR A 80 -12.19 1.83 -18.62
CA THR A 80 -13.23 2.03 -19.61
C THR A 80 -12.65 2.71 -20.85
N LYS A 81 -13.45 2.85 -21.91
CA LYS A 81 -13.11 3.68 -23.08
C LYS A 81 -13.48 5.15 -22.89
N LYS A 82 -14.45 5.45 -22.01
CA LYS A 82 -14.96 6.82 -21.76
C LYS A 82 -15.04 7.10 -20.26
N GLY A 83 -14.09 7.89 -19.75
CA GLY A 83 -13.97 8.18 -18.34
C GLY A 83 -13.07 9.37 -18.05
N VAL A 84 -12.49 9.39 -16.85
CA VAL A 84 -11.41 10.33 -16.52
C VAL A 84 -10.06 9.69 -16.81
N THR A 85 -9.12 10.50 -17.26
CA THR A 85 -7.78 10.01 -17.61
C THR A 85 -6.93 9.81 -16.36
N LEU A 86 -6.35 8.62 -16.24
CA LEU A 86 -5.34 8.29 -15.27
C LEU A 86 -3.99 8.88 -15.69
N GLN A 87 -3.57 9.96 -15.03
CA GLN A 87 -2.29 10.62 -15.30
C GLN A 87 -1.16 9.86 -14.61
N SER A 88 -0.14 9.43 -15.36
CA SER A 88 1.01 8.71 -14.81
C SER A 88 2.21 9.65 -14.70
N TYR A 89 2.75 9.79 -13.50
CA TYR A 89 3.98 10.54 -13.23
C TYR A 89 5.07 9.55 -12.81
N TYR A 90 6.15 9.43 -13.59
CA TYR A 90 7.16 8.37 -13.42
C TYR A 90 8.54 8.88 -12.94
N ASN A 91 8.68 10.16 -12.59
CA ASN A 91 9.94 10.75 -12.12
C ASN A 91 10.21 10.42 -10.63
N ASN A 92 11.00 11.24 -9.92
CA ASN A 92 11.49 11.00 -8.55
C ASN A 92 10.46 10.53 -7.52
N HIS A 93 9.18 10.91 -7.69
CA HIS A 93 8.07 10.41 -6.89
C HIS A 93 6.99 9.86 -7.81
N PRO A 94 7.02 8.56 -8.12
CA PRO A 94 6.08 7.98 -9.06
C PRO A 94 4.70 7.87 -8.42
N TYR A 95 3.69 8.47 -9.06
CA TYR A 95 2.29 8.29 -8.67
C TYR A 95 1.36 8.33 -9.89
N LEU A 96 0.21 7.68 -9.75
CA LEU A 96 -0.95 7.92 -10.61
C LEU A 96 -1.79 9.04 -10.02
N GLN A 97 -2.36 9.88 -10.86
CA GLN A 97 -3.22 10.97 -10.45
C GLN A 97 -4.53 10.99 -11.25
N ILE A 98 -5.63 11.22 -10.55
CA ILE A 98 -6.94 11.46 -11.14
C ILE A 98 -7.55 12.70 -10.50
N VAL A 99 -8.10 13.62 -11.29
CA VAL A 99 -8.90 14.74 -10.76
C VAL A 99 -10.29 14.24 -10.38
N VAL A 100 -10.67 14.39 -9.12
CA VAL A 100 -11.91 13.82 -8.55
C VAL A 100 -12.92 14.87 -8.09
N ASN A 101 -12.76 16.14 -8.48
CA ASN A 101 -13.63 17.25 -8.06
C ASN A 101 -15.14 16.96 -8.15
N LYS A 102 -15.58 16.30 -9.23
CA LYS A 102 -17.01 16.03 -9.50
C LYS A 102 -17.57 14.84 -8.70
N THR A 103 -16.71 13.94 -8.27
CA THR A 103 -17.06 12.67 -7.61
C THR A 103 -16.68 12.66 -6.13
N LEU A 104 -16.07 13.75 -5.64
CA LEU A 104 -15.67 13.93 -4.26
C LEU A 104 -16.90 14.05 -3.34
N PRO A 105 -17.04 13.18 -2.32
CA PRO A 105 -18.11 13.29 -1.33
C PRO A 105 -18.06 14.60 -0.55
N GLN A 106 -19.22 15.03 -0.05
CA GLN A 106 -19.38 16.31 0.64
C GLN A 106 -18.58 16.37 1.95
N GLU A 107 -18.46 15.25 2.66
CA GLU A 107 -17.75 15.14 3.94
C GLU A 107 -16.27 15.52 3.81
N PHE A 108 -15.64 15.20 2.68
CA PHE A 108 -14.26 15.63 2.42
C PHE A 108 -14.16 17.16 2.28
N ARG A 109 -15.17 17.80 1.69
CA ARG A 109 -15.21 19.25 1.49
C ARG A 109 -15.43 19.97 2.82
N GLU A 110 -16.31 19.45 3.65
CA GLU A 110 -16.59 19.98 4.99
C GLU A 110 -15.36 19.87 5.89
N GLU A 111 -14.73 18.70 5.90
CA GLU A 111 -13.52 18.47 6.70
C GLU A 111 -12.34 19.33 6.21
N TYR A 112 -12.21 19.54 4.90
CA TYR A 112 -11.24 20.47 4.34
C TYR A 112 -11.47 21.91 4.80
N LYS A 113 -12.72 22.40 4.74
CA LYS A 113 -13.10 23.74 5.21
C LYS A 113 -12.80 23.90 6.70
N ARG A 114 -13.18 22.91 7.51
CA ARG A 114 -12.95 22.89 8.97
C ARG A 114 -11.47 22.99 9.33
N ARG A 115 -10.60 22.31 8.58
CA ARG A 115 -9.14 22.35 8.83
C ARG A 115 -8.49 23.66 8.44
N ASN A 116 -9.12 24.48 7.60
CA ASN A 116 -8.64 25.79 7.17
C ASN A 116 -7.15 25.82 6.71
N LYS A 117 -6.73 24.79 5.95
CA LYS A 117 -5.36 24.67 5.42
C LYS A 117 -5.35 24.81 3.90
N LYS A 118 -4.22 25.28 3.35
CA LYS A 118 -4.02 25.34 1.88
C LYS A 118 -4.17 23.96 1.23
N THR A 119 -3.69 22.93 1.92
CA THR A 119 -3.74 21.54 1.45
C THR A 119 -4.15 20.60 2.59
N VAL A 120 -5.05 19.67 2.30
CA VAL A 120 -5.41 18.57 3.21
C VAL A 120 -5.38 17.25 2.46
N THR A 121 -4.70 16.26 3.03
CA THR A 121 -4.61 14.90 2.49
C THR A 121 -5.39 13.94 3.37
N PHE A 122 -6.20 13.11 2.73
CA PHE A 122 -7.00 12.07 3.36
C PHE A 122 -6.52 10.70 2.89
N PRO A 123 -6.16 9.79 3.81
CA PRO A 123 -5.84 8.42 3.44
C PRO A 123 -7.12 7.71 2.96
N VAL A 124 -7.04 7.06 1.81
CA VAL A 124 -8.13 6.24 1.25
C VAL A 124 -7.54 4.95 0.67
N ARG A 125 -8.40 4.01 0.28
CA ARG A 125 -7.97 2.84 -0.51
C ARG A 125 -8.48 2.96 -1.94
N ALA A 126 -7.72 2.45 -2.89
CA ALA A 126 -8.16 2.30 -4.28
C ALA A 126 -8.32 0.82 -4.61
N LYS A 127 -9.49 0.42 -5.11
CA LYS A 127 -9.78 -0.93 -5.59
C LYS A 127 -9.69 -0.93 -7.12
N LEU A 128 -8.89 -1.83 -7.66
CA LEU A 128 -8.66 -2.00 -9.10
C LEU A 128 -8.96 -3.45 -9.49
N HIS A 129 -9.55 -3.67 -10.67
CA HIS A 129 -9.75 -5.01 -11.22
C HIS A 129 -8.61 -5.41 -12.14
N LEU A 130 -7.88 -6.48 -11.84
CA LEU A 130 -6.67 -6.85 -12.57
C LEU A 130 -6.96 -7.28 -14.02
N LYS A 131 -8.09 -7.96 -14.24
CA LYS A 131 -8.54 -8.39 -15.57
C LYS A 131 -8.71 -7.22 -16.55
N GLU A 132 -9.12 -6.06 -16.03
CA GLU A 132 -9.27 -4.85 -16.84
C GLU A 132 -7.92 -4.30 -17.35
N TRP A 133 -6.79 -4.78 -16.83
CA TRP A 133 -5.42 -4.36 -17.15
C TRP A 133 -4.56 -5.52 -17.69
N GLU A 134 -5.18 -6.53 -18.29
CA GLU A 134 -4.48 -7.70 -18.85
C GLU A 134 -3.50 -7.36 -19.98
N ASP A 135 -3.78 -6.31 -20.76
CA ASP A 135 -2.92 -5.81 -21.85
C ASP A 135 -1.53 -5.36 -21.36
N ILE A 136 -1.41 -4.96 -20.09
CA ILE A 136 -0.13 -4.63 -19.45
C ILE A 136 0.37 -5.70 -18.48
N LYS A 137 -0.27 -6.89 -18.48
CA LYS A 137 0.08 -8.06 -17.66
C LYS A 137 0.28 -7.72 -16.18
N LEU A 138 -0.57 -6.84 -15.64
CA LEU A 138 -0.43 -6.32 -14.29
C LEU A 138 -0.58 -7.42 -13.25
N LYS A 139 0.41 -7.55 -12.36
CA LYS A 139 0.38 -8.52 -11.25
C LYS A 139 0.13 -7.82 -9.92
N ILE A 140 -0.40 -8.54 -8.94
CA ILE A 140 -0.57 -8.03 -7.56
C ILE A 140 0.79 -7.58 -6.98
N SER A 141 1.88 -8.25 -7.34
CA SER A 141 3.24 -7.90 -6.93
C SER A 141 3.74 -6.56 -7.51
N ASP A 142 3.12 -6.01 -8.56
CA ASP A 142 3.48 -4.71 -9.14
C ASP A 142 3.05 -3.51 -8.29
N PHE A 143 2.24 -3.76 -7.26
CA PHE A 143 1.78 -2.74 -6.32
C PHE A 143 2.63 -2.65 -5.04
N LEU A 144 3.67 -3.45 -4.92
CA LEU A 144 4.68 -3.31 -3.86
C LEU A 144 5.59 -2.10 -4.20
N MET A 145 5.66 -1.08 -3.33
CA MET A 145 6.39 0.17 -3.63
C MET A 145 7.90 0.01 -3.85
N GLN A 146 8.49 -1.08 -3.35
CA GLN A 146 9.86 -1.48 -3.67
C GLN A 146 9.82 -2.99 -3.89
N VAL A 147 10.34 -3.44 -5.03
CA VAL A 147 10.42 -4.87 -5.36
C VAL A 147 11.56 -5.49 -4.54
N GLU A 148 11.38 -5.58 -3.23
CA GLU A 148 12.21 -6.47 -2.42
C GLU A 148 11.84 -7.90 -2.84
N LYS A 149 12.87 -8.69 -3.15
CA LYS A 149 12.73 -10.02 -3.74
C LYS A 149 11.87 -10.92 -2.86
N GLU A 150 12.04 -10.84 -1.54
CA GLU A 150 11.41 -11.73 -0.57
C GLU A 150 9.90 -11.47 -0.41
N PRO A 151 9.40 -10.26 -0.10
CA PRO A 151 7.96 -9.99 -0.08
C PRO A 151 7.25 -10.35 -1.39
N LYS A 152 7.90 -10.11 -2.54
CA LYS A 152 7.33 -10.46 -3.84
C LYS A 152 7.15 -11.97 -4.01
N LEU A 153 8.19 -12.76 -3.72
CA LEU A 153 8.13 -14.22 -3.84
C LEU A 153 7.05 -14.80 -2.93
N LEU A 154 6.99 -14.35 -1.67
CA LEU A 154 5.98 -14.84 -0.72
C LEU A 154 4.56 -14.47 -1.17
N LEU A 155 4.34 -13.24 -1.63
CA LEU A 155 3.04 -12.77 -2.12
C LEU A 155 2.56 -13.57 -3.33
N GLU A 156 3.42 -13.75 -4.34
CA GLU A 156 3.06 -14.51 -5.56
C GLU A 156 2.69 -15.96 -5.23
N TYR A 157 3.46 -16.62 -4.36
CA TYR A 157 3.15 -17.99 -3.95
C TYR A 157 1.88 -18.08 -3.09
N SER A 158 1.68 -17.13 -2.16
CA SER A 158 0.48 -17.08 -1.32
C SER A 158 -0.80 -16.96 -2.16
N ILE A 159 -0.77 -16.12 -3.21
CA ILE A 159 -1.91 -15.98 -4.13
C ILE A 159 -2.17 -17.30 -4.88
N GLN A 160 -1.13 -18.02 -5.32
CA GLN A 160 -1.28 -19.34 -5.95
C GLN A 160 -1.90 -20.37 -4.99
N LYS A 161 -1.69 -20.23 -3.68
CA LYS A 161 -2.34 -21.03 -2.64
C LYS A 161 -3.73 -20.55 -2.23
N GLY A 162 -4.25 -19.52 -2.90
CA GLY A 162 -5.61 -19.03 -2.71
C GLY A 162 -5.78 -18.06 -1.55
N PHE A 163 -4.69 -17.42 -1.09
CA PHE A 163 -4.79 -16.26 -0.22
C PHE A 163 -5.19 -15.02 -1.01
N GLU A 164 -5.91 -14.12 -0.35
CA GLU A 164 -6.23 -12.79 -0.86
C GLU A 164 -5.29 -11.74 -0.26
N SER A 165 -4.73 -10.87 -1.08
CA SER A 165 -4.04 -9.67 -0.59
C SER A 165 -5.06 -8.60 -0.17
N ILE A 166 -5.10 -8.27 1.12
CA ILE A 166 -5.96 -7.20 1.66
C ILE A 166 -5.29 -5.84 1.45
N ASN A 167 -3.99 -5.76 1.75
CA ASN A 167 -3.17 -4.56 1.60
C ASN A 167 -1.78 -4.93 1.07
N SER A 168 -1.35 -4.25 0.02
CA SER A 168 0.06 -4.12 -0.34
C SER A 168 0.56 -2.76 0.16
N GLU A 169 0.66 -2.58 1.48
CA GLU A 169 1.20 -1.35 2.05
C GLU A 169 2.73 -1.40 1.99
N LYS A 170 3.37 -0.35 1.46
CA LYS A 170 4.71 0.03 1.93
C LYS A 170 4.59 1.42 2.54
N GLY A 171 4.67 1.48 3.86
CA GLY A 171 4.49 2.70 4.63
C GLY A 171 4.32 2.37 6.10
N ARG A 172 5.44 2.27 6.81
CA ARG A 172 5.58 2.11 8.27
C ARG A 172 4.84 0.96 8.99
N ALA A 173 3.85 0.27 8.43
CA ALA A 173 3.06 -0.73 9.18
C ALA A 173 3.58 -2.18 9.09
N TYR A 174 3.79 -2.76 7.90
CA TYR A 174 4.24 -4.15 7.69
C TYR A 174 4.50 -4.44 6.19
N ASP A 175 5.03 -5.61 5.83
CA ASP A 175 5.41 -5.95 4.44
C ASP A 175 4.26 -6.56 3.61
N LEU A 176 3.41 -7.41 4.20
CA LEU A 176 2.25 -8.01 3.53
C LEU A 176 1.05 -8.09 4.47
N HIS A 177 -0.18 -7.97 3.93
CA HIS A 177 -1.42 -8.31 4.62
C HIS A 177 -2.24 -9.25 3.77
N LEU A 178 -2.33 -10.48 4.22
CA LEU A 178 -2.98 -11.56 3.51
C LEU A 178 -4.22 -12.05 4.25
N LYS A 179 -5.13 -12.66 3.53
CA LYS A 179 -6.32 -13.31 4.06
C LYS A 179 -6.40 -14.72 3.53
N SER A 180 -6.56 -15.70 4.41
CA SER A 180 -6.79 -17.08 3.96
C SER A 180 -8.25 -17.27 3.52
N ARG A 181 -8.51 -18.42 2.87
CA ARG A 181 -9.88 -18.86 2.53
C ARG A 181 -10.79 -19.01 3.75
N ASN A 182 -10.20 -19.32 4.90
CA ASN A 182 -10.91 -19.47 6.17
C ASN A 182 -11.12 -18.12 6.88
N ASN A 183 -10.94 -17.00 6.16
CA ASN A 183 -11.19 -15.65 6.65
C ASN A 183 -10.22 -15.17 7.76
N ASN A 184 -9.12 -15.89 8.00
CA ASN A 184 -8.05 -15.44 8.90
C ASN A 184 -7.21 -14.37 8.21
N GLU A 185 -6.92 -13.28 8.90
CA GLU A 185 -6.06 -12.20 8.40
C GLU A 185 -4.65 -12.33 8.97
N PHE A 186 -3.64 -12.17 8.11
CA PHE A 186 -2.23 -12.28 8.45
C PHE A 186 -1.54 -10.96 8.15
N ILE A 187 -0.86 -10.38 9.14
CA ILE A 187 0.04 -9.26 8.95
C ILE A 187 1.47 -9.78 9.03
N ILE A 188 2.24 -9.65 7.95
CA ILE A 188 3.57 -10.26 7.83
C ILE A 188 4.64 -9.19 7.70
N ALA A 189 5.69 -9.28 8.50
CA ALA A 189 6.95 -8.57 8.32
C ALA A 189 8.09 -9.54 8.00
N ILE A 190 8.99 -9.15 7.10
CA ILE A 190 10.07 -9.97 6.54
C ILE A 190 11.41 -9.30 6.81
N THR A 191 12.20 -9.93 7.67
CA THR A 191 13.57 -9.52 8.01
C THR A 191 14.58 -10.33 7.19
N SER A 192 14.85 -9.87 5.97
CA SER A 192 15.80 -10.51 5.04
C SER A 192 17.27 -10.11 5.20
N TYR A 193 17.64 -9.40 6.28
CA TYR A 193 18.96 -8.78 6.44
C TYR A 193 20.13 -9.75 6.15
N GLY A 194 20.95 -9.40 5.15
CA GLY A 194 22.12 -10.15 4.72
C GLY A 194 23.20 -9.21 4.17
N GLY A 195 24.41 -9.28 4.74
CA GLY A 195 25.54 -8.42 4.33
C GLY A 195 26.85 -8.86 4.99
N LYS A 196 27.98 -8.30 4.51
CA LYS A 196 29.36 -8.56 4.98
C LYS A 196 29.66 -7.94 6.36
N SER A 197 28.82 -8.21 7.36
CA SER A 197 29.13 -7.90 8.75
C SER A 197 29.57 -9.16 9.50
N SER A 198 30.33 -8.99 10.58
CA SER A 198 30.60 -10.08 11.53
C SER A 198 29.29 -10.72 11.98
N GLU A 199 29.34 -12.01 12.32
CA GLU A 199 28.18 -12.80 12.70
C GLU A 199 27.41 -12.16 13.87
N ILE A 200 28.13 -11.68 14.89
CA ILE A 200 27.58 -10.98 16.07
C ILE A 200 26.84 -9.71 15.66
N ARG A 201 27.44 -8.85 14.83
CA ARG A 201 26.81 -7.61 14.39
C ARG A 201 25.60 -7.86 13.49
N ARG A 202 25.60 -8.97 12.75
CA ARG A 202 24.44 -9.40 11.95
C ARG A 202 23.28 -9.81 12.87
N LYS A 203 23.57 -10.57 13.94
CA LYS A 203 22.57 -11.05 14.91
C LYS A 203 21.85 -9.89 15.62
N GLU A 204 22.60 -8.94 16.18
CA GLU A 204 22.02 -7.79 16.88
C GLU A 204 21.14 -6.94 15.96
N LYS A 205 21.53 -6.79 14.68
CA LYS A 205 20.69 -6.11 13.69
C LYS A 205 19.40 -6.88 13.37
N ILE A 206 19.44 -8.21 13.30
CA ILE A 206 18.23 -9.03 13.10
C ILE A 206 17.31 -8.86 14.32
N LYS A 207 17.84 -8.96 15.55
CA LYS A 207 17.04 -8.71 16.77
C LYS A 207 16.40 -7.34 16.77
N GLN A 208 17.20 -6.29 16.55
CA GLN A 208 16.71 -4.92 16.47
C GLN A 208 15.61 -4.78 15.41
N LYS A 209 15.76 -5.42 14.24
CA LYS A 209 14.74 -5.35 13.19
C LYS A 209 13.46 -6.10 13.55
N ILE A 210 13.55 -7.27 14.18
CA ILE A 210 12.37 -8.00 14.71
C ILE A 210 11.62 -7.13 15.72
N LEU A 211 12.32 -6.51 16.68
CA LEU A 211 11.70 -5.63 17.67
C LEU A 211 11.00 -4.43 17.01
N LEU A 212 11.62 -3.84 16.00
CA LEU A 212 11.00 -2.79 15.20
C LEU A 212 9.75 -3.29 14.45
N ASP A 213 9.81 -4.50 13.88
CA ASP A 213 8.68 -5.08 13.15
C ASP A 213 7.50 -5.39 14.10
N ILE A 214 7.76 -5.90 15.30
CA ILE A 214 6.76 -6.05 16.36
C ILE A 214 6.10 -4.70 16.65
N ALA A 215 6.90 -3.65 16.91
CA ALA A 215 6.39 -2.32 17.24
C ALA A 215 5.51 -1.71 16.13
N LYS A 216 5.79 -2.01 14.86
CA LYS A 216 4.97 -1.55 13.72
C LYS A 216 3.65 -2.30 13.61
N ILE A 217 3.64 -3.60 13.88
CA ILE A 217 2.46 -4.47 13.75
C ILE A 217 1.51 -4.31 14.93
N LEU A 218 2.05 -4.11 16.14
CA LEU A 218 1.33 -4.15 17.41
C LEU A 218 0.06 -3.27 17.46
N PRO A 219 0.04 -2.01 16.94
CA PRO A 219 -1.17 -1.18 16.94
C PRO A 219 -2.34 -1.81 16.14
N SER A 220 -2.04 -2.57 15.09
CA SER A 220 -3.05 -3.24 14.26
C SER A 220 -3.65 -4.45 14.98
N VAL A 221 -2.82 -5.20 15.70
CA VAL A 221 -3.22 -6.39 16.48
C VAL A 221 -4.08 -5.99 17.67
N ILE A 222 -3.70 -4.93 18.40
CA ILE A 222 -4.48 -4.42 19.54
C ILE A 222 -5.87 -3.95 19.10
N SER A 223 -5.97 -3.36 17.91
CA SER A 223 -7.24 -2.81 17.41
C SER A 223 -8.17 -3.85 16.76
N HIS A 224 -7.67 -5.04 16.39
CA HIS A 224 -8.45 -6.07 15.70
C HIS A 224 -8.11 -7.47 16.22
N LYS A 225 -9.07 -8.13 16.90
CA LYS A 225 -8.85 -9.41 17.58
C LYS A 225 -8.59 -10.63 16.66
N ASN A 226 -8.85 -10.52 15.35
CA ASN A 226 -8.78 -11.66 14.41
C ASN A 226 -7.60 -11.57 13.42
N ILE A 227 -6.52 -10.87 13.82
CA ILE A 227 -5.31 -10.76 13.03
C ILE A 227 -4.23 -11.66 13.64
N ILE A 228 -3.57 -12.45 12.77
CA ILE A 228 -2.41 -13.25 13.11
C ILE A 228 -1.16 -12.47 12.69
N PRO A 229 -0.43 -11.86 13.64
CA PRO A 229 0.83 -11.19 13.33
C PRO A 229 1.95 -12.22 13.11
N VAL A 230 2.70 -12.06 12.02
CA VAL A 230 3.78 -12.97 11.62
C VAL A 230 5.05 -12.17 11.37
N VAL A 231 6.16 -12.63 11.95
CA VAL A 231 7.49 -12.10 11.64
C VAL A 231 8.34 -13.24 11.07
N VAL A 232 8.82 -13.05 9.85
CA VAL A 232 9.69 -13.99 9.14
C VAL A 232 11.12 -13.46 9.18
N SER A 233 12.05 -14.19 9.78
CA SER A 233 13.45 -13.78 9.87
C SER A 233 14.41 -14.89 9.46
N ARG A 234 15.71 -14.57 9.35
CA ARG A 234 16.74 -15.61 9.33
C ARG A 234 16.82 -16.32 10.68
N PRO A 235 17.25 -17.60 10.73
CA PRO A 235 17.59 -18.26 11.98
C PRO A 235 18.64 -17.45 12.74
N MET A 236 18.49 -17.37 14.05
CA MET A 236 19.39 -16.64 14.93
C MET A 236 20.53 -17.51 15.52
N GLU A 237 20.59 -18.80 15.18
CA GLU A 237 21.33 -19.79 15.95
C GLU A 237 22.86 -19.60 16.01
N SER A 238 23.39 -19.68 17.23
CA SER A 238 24.21 -20.82 17.64
C SER A 238 23.70 -21.35 18.98
N LYS A 239 23.92 -22.63 19.29
CA LYS A 239 23.47 -23.36 20.51
C LYS A 239 23.83 -22.71 21.87
N LYS A 240 24.47 -21.54 21.93
CA LYS A 240 24.94 -20.90 23.18
C LYS A 240 24.65 -19.40 23.33
N THR A 241 23.90 -18.75 22.44
CA THR A 241 23.74 -17.27 22.52
C THR A 241 22.32 -16.76 22.24
N TRP A 242 21.30 -17.41 22.79
CA TRP A 242 20.12 -16.63 23.19
C TRP A 242 20.47 -15.97 24.51
N SER A 243 20.62 -14.64 24.53
CA SER A 243 20.48 -13.95 25.81
C SER A 243 19.05 -14.26 26.26
N TYR A 244 18.93 -14.87 27.43
CA TYR A 244 17.67 -15.25 28.09
C TYR A 244 16.55 -14.21 27.85
N THR A 245 16.93 -12.93 27.92
CA THR A 245 16.11 -11.73 27.64
C THR A 245 15.38 -11.67 26.29
N THR A 246 15.92 -12.18 25.18
CA THR A 246 15.22 -12.11 23.87
C THR A 246 14.21 -13.23 23.69
N SER A 247 14.48 -14.42 24.24
CA SER A 247 13.54 -15.56 24.22
C SER A 247 12.28 -15.22 24.99
N ASP A 248 12.46 -14.71 26.21
CA ASP A 248 11.34 -14.32 27.07
C ASP A 248 10.53 -13.18 26.44
N TYR A 249 11.23 -12.23 25.79
CA TYR A 249 10.56 -11.14 25.09
C TYR A 249 9.70 -11.64 23.92
N LEU A 250 10.24 -12.49 23.03
CA LEU A 250 9.45 -13.07 21.94
C LEU A 250 8.34 -14.00 22.46
N GLY A 251 8.61 -14.74 23.54
CA GLY A 251 7.63 -15.55 24.27
C GLY A 251 6.45 -14.72 24.75
N PHE A 252 6.71 -13.56 25.38
CA PHE A 252 5.68 -12.62 25.79
C PHE A 252 4.78 -12.19 24.63
N TYR A 253 5.33 -11.83 23.46
CA TYR A 253 4.49 -11.43 22.31
C TYR A 253 3.74 -12.61 21.69
N LYS A 254 4.31 -13.80 21.72
CA LYS A 254 3.65 -15.04 21.29
C LYS A 254 2.44 -15.33 22.17
N GLU A 255 2.60 -15.30 23.49
CA GLU A 255 1.54 -15.61 24.45
C GLU A 255 0.49 -14.49 24.52
N LYS A 256 0.92 -13.23 24.60
CA LYS A 256 0.02 -12.10 24.84
C LYS A 256 -0.73 -11.63 23.60
N PHE A 257 -0.09 -11.72 22.44
CA PHE A 257 -0.58 -11.12 21.19
C PHE A 257 -0.63 -12.12 20.01
N ASN A 258 -0.41 -13.42 20.27
CA ASN A 258 -0.46 -14.49 19.27
C ASN A 258 0.49 -14.28 18.09
N PHE A 259 1.68 -13.70 18.33
CA PHE A 259 2.71 -13.58 17.29
C PHE A 259 3.27 -14.94 16.87
N LYS A 260 3.32 -15.17 15.56
CA LYS A 260 4.06 -16.27 14.94
C LYS A 260 5.43 -15.78 14.48
N PHE A 261 6.49 -16.32 15.07
CA PHE A 261 7.87 -16.07 14.66
C PHE A 261 8.35 -17.24 13.82
N LEU A 262 8.54 -17.02 12.52
CA LEU A 262 8.95 -18.05 11.56
C LEU A 262 10.38 -17.77 11.08
N THR A 263 11.16 -18.82 10.86
CA THR A 263 12.57 -18.67 10.46
C THR A 263 12.88 -19.30 9.11
N THR A 264 13.68 -18.63 8.28
CA THR A 264 14.15 -19.19 7.01
C THR A 264 15.48 -18.60 6.54
N ASN A 265 16.26 -19.39 5.82
CA ASN A 265 17.50 -18.93 5.19
C ASN A 265 17.28 -18.11 3.90
N PHE A 266 16.02 -17.88 3.48
CA PHE A 266 15.65 -17.20 2.22
C PHE A 266 16.30 -17.82 0.97
N LYS A 267 16.56 -19.13 0.99
CA LYS A 267 16.97 -19.92 -0.18
C LYS A 267 15.76 -20.27 -1.06
N ASN A 268 15.99 -20.74 -2.29
CA ASN A 268 14.89 -21.09 -3.21
C ASN A 268 13.83 -22.00 -2.55
N GLY A 269 12.55 -21.67 -2.73
CA GLY A 269 11.45 -22.46 -2.19
C GLY A 269 11.04 -22.13 -0.75
N TRP A 270 11.68 -21.15 -0.10
CA TRP A 270 11.38 -20.79 1.29
C TRP A 270 9.93 -20.34 1.51
N GLU A 271 9.33 -19.70 0.50
CA GLU A 271 7.95 -19.24 0.55
C GLU A 271 6.95 -20.39 0.76
N ARG A 272 7.30 -21.60 0.31
CA ARG A 272 6.50 -22.82 0.48
C ARG A 272 6.44 -23.25 1.94
N HIS A 273 7.56 -23.16 2.64
CA HIS A 273 7.66 -23.51 4.05
C HIS A 273 6.83 -22.54 4.90
N ILE A 274 6.98 -21.24 4.67
CA ILE A 274 6.23 -20.20 5.40
C ILE A 274 4.72 -20.33 5.18
N CYS A 275 4.26 -20.61 3.95
CA CYS A 275 2.83 -20.81 3.70
C CYS A 275 2.27 -22.11 4.29
N ARG A 276 3.12 -23.13 4.54
CA ARG A 276 2.70 -24.35 5.24
C ARG A 276 2.55 -24.09 6.74
N GLU A 277 3.57 -23.51 7.37
CA GLU A 277 3.55 -23.19 8.81
C GLU A 277 2.56 -22.09 9.17
N GLY A 278 2.27 -21.18 8.25
CA GLY A 278 1.24 -20.15 8.46
C GLY A 278 -0.19 -20.68 8.48
N ASN A 279 -0.45 -21.85 7.87
CA ASN A 279 -1.78 -22.47 7.75
C ASN A 279 -2.14 -23.41 8.91
N THR A 280 -1.18 -23.78 9.75
CA THR A 280 -1.37 -24.46 11.04
C THR A 280 -1.49 -23.42 12.14
#